data_AF-V4RS65-F1
#
_entry.id   AF-V4RS65-F1
#
_cell.length_a   1.000
_cell.length_b   1.000
_cell.length_c   1.000
_cell.angle_alpha   90.00
_cell.angle_beta   90.00
_cell.angle_gamma   90.00
#
_symmetry.space_group_name_H-M   'P 1'
#
loop_
_entity.id
_entity.type
_entity.pdbx_description
1 polymer ?
#
loop_
_entity_poly.entity_id
_entity_poly.type
_entity_poly.pdbx_seq_one_letter_code
_entity_poly.pdbx_strand_id
1 'polypeptide(L)'
;LSPSQCSEERRLGVNACKPIVYGQPPSPACCQRIRVSHIECVCPAITPKLAAFINVNRVIRLIEGCGRRVSRHFKCGSITTP
;
A
#
# COMPACT_ATOMS: atom_id res chain seq x y z
N LEU A 1 -13.57 -3.97 8.79
CA LEU A 1 -13.98 -4.70 7.57
C LEU A 1 -13.46 -6.15 7.64
N SER A 2 -14.18 -7.12 7.07
CA SER A 2 -13.69 -8.50 6.91
C SER A 2 -12.89 -8.67 5.61
N PRO A 3 -12.02 -9.70 5.48
CA PRO A 3 -11.29 -9.96 4.23
C PRO A 3 -12.18 -10.14 3.00
N SER A 4 -13.41 -10.67 3.16
CA SER A 4 -14.37 -10.81 2.07
C SER A 4 -14.92 -9.48 1.58
N GLN A 5 -15.01 -8.47 2.45
CA GLN A 5 -15.39 -7.10 2.08
C GLN A 5 -14.26 -6.35 1.34
N CYS A 6 -13.02 -6.85 1.41
CA CYS A 6 -11.84 -6.20 0.86
C CYS A 6 -11.46 -6.66 -0.56
N SER A 7 -12.15 -7.65 -1.15
CA SER A 7 -11.76 -8.25 -2.43
C SER A 7 -11.63 -7.21 -3.55
N GLU A 8 -12.64 -6.34 -3.68
CA GLU A 8 -12.64 -5.33 -4.74
C GLU A 8 -11.62 -4.21 -4.48
N GLU A 9 -11.50 -3.74 -3.22
CA GLU A 9 -10.47 -2.76 -2.88
C GLU A 9 -9.06 -3.27 -3.16
N ARG A 10 -8.81 -4.54 -2.81
CA ARG A 10 -7.52 -5.19 -3.04
C ARG A 10 -7.25 -5.36 -4.53
N ARG A 11 -8.24 -5.79 -5.32
CA ARG A 11 -8.13 -5.91 -6.78
C ARG A 11 -7.78 -4.57 -7.42
N LEU A 12 -8.52 -3.51 -7.08
CA LEU A 12 -8.29 -2.17 -7.60
C LEU A 12 -6.93 -1.60 -7.15
N GLY A 13 -6.57 -1.78 -5.88
CA GLY A 13 -5.31 -1.32 -5.32
C GLY A 13 -4.10 -1.99 -5.97
N VAL A 14 -4.09 -3.32 -6.07
CA VAL A 14 -2.97 -4.07 -6.67
C VAL A 14 -2.79 -3.69 -8.14
N ASN A 15 -3.89 -3.61 -8.91
CA ASN A 15 -3.81 -3.28 -10.33
C ASN A 15 -3.30 -1.85 -10.57
N ALA A 16 -3.75 -0.89 -9.77
CA ALA A 16 -3.34 0.50 -9.92
C ALA A 16 -1.91 0.77 -9.41
N CYS A 17 -1.52 0.14 -8.30
CA CYS A 17 -0.33 0.51 -7.54
C CYS A 17 0.89 -0.42 -7.68
N LYS A 18 0.81 -1.45 -8.53
CA LYS A 18 1.94 -2.35 -8.84
C LYS A 18 3.28 -1.61 -9.12
N PRO A 19 3.32 -0.49 -9.87
CA PRO A 19 4.58 0.25 -10.12
C PRO A 19 5.31 0.73 -8.86
N ILE A 20 4.57 1.10 -7.80
CA ILE A 20 5.15 1.64 -6.55
C ILE A 20 5.98 0.61 -5.81
N VAL A 21 5.64 -0.68 -5.93
CA VAL A 21 6.42 -1.78 -5.33
C VAL A 21 7.86 -1.75 -5.82
N TYR A 22 8.06 -1.37 -7.09
CA TYR A 22 9.39 -1.23 -7.71
C TYR A 22 9.95 0.20 -7.60
N GLY A 23 9.30 1.05 -6.80
CA GLY A 23 9.72 2.43 -6.56
C GLY A 23 9.37 3.43 -7.67
N GLN A 24 8.56 3.03 -8.65
CA GLN A 24 8.12 3.94 -9.71
C GLN A 24 7.09 4.95 -9.19
N PRO A 25 6.97 6.14 -9.83
CA PRO A 25 5.97 7.13 -9.45
C PRO A 25 4.54 6.59 -9.50
N PRO A 26 3.65 6.99 -8.57
CA PRO A 26 2.25 6.62 -8.59
C PRO A 26 1.53 7.20 -9.81
N SER A 27 0.63 6.41 -10.42
CA SER A 27 -0.36 6.95 -11.35
C SER A 27 -1.47 7.72 -10.59
N PRO A 28 -2.25 8.59 -11.26
CA PRO A 28 -3.39 9.25 -10.65
C PRO A 28 -4.41 8.26 -10.03
N ALA A 29 -4.68 7.16 -10.73
CA ALA A 29 -5.55 6.09 -10.25
C ALA A 29 -4.99 5.42 -8.98
N CYS A 30 -3.67 5.20 -8.93
CA CYS A 30 -3.05 4.67 -7.72
C CYS A 30 -3.13 5.67 -6.56
N CYS A 31 -2.85 6.95 -6.78
CA CYS A 31 -3.00 7.95 -5.71
C CYS A 31 -4.44 8.02 -5.19
N GLN A 32 -5.45 7.89 -6.05
CA GLN A 32 -6.84 7.78 -5.61
C GLN A 32 -7.01 6.56 -4.69
N ARG A 33 -6.53 5.38 -5.09
CA ARG A 33 -6.59 4.17 -4.26
C ARG A 33 -5.85 4.34 -2.94
N ILE A 34 -4.68 4.96 -2.94
CA ILE A 34 -3.91 5.24 -1.71
C ILE A 34 -4.73 6.07 -0.73
N ARG A 35 -5.45 7.09 -1.19
CA ARG A 35 -6.23 7.97 -0.30
C ARG A 35 -7.44 7.27 0.31
N VAL A 36 -8.15 6.46 -0.48
CA VAL A 36 -9.49 5.95 -0.13
C VAL A 36 -9.53 4.50 0.33
N SER A 37 -8.48 3.71 0.10
CA SER A 37 -8.49 2.29 0.48
C SER A 37 -8.25 2.13 1.98
N HIS A 38 -8.93 1.14 2.55
CA HIS A 38 -8.84 0.84 3.97
C HIS A 38 -7.57 0.06 4.29
N ILE A 39 -6.89 0.42 5.38
CA ILE A 39 -5.61 -0.19 5.77
C ILE A 39 -5.78 -1.68 6.10
N GLU A 40 -6.90 -2.05 6.70
CA GLU A 40 -7.27 -3.44 6.96
C GLU A 40 -7.46 -4.28 5.69
N CYS A 41 -7.74 -3.65 4.55
CA CYS A 41 -7.83 -4.33 3.25
C CYS A 41 -6.48 -4.44 2.55
N VAL A 42 -5.57 -3.48 2.78
CA VAL A 42 -4.26 -3.43 2.12
C VAL A 42 -3.22 -4.26 2.87
N CYS A 43 -3.15 -4.14 4.20
CA CYS A 43 -2.09 -4.76 4.99
C CYS A 43 -1.99 -6.28 4.86
N PRO A 44 -3.09 -7.05 4.78
CA PRO A 44 -3.02 -8.50 4.51
C PRO A 44 -2.38 -8.87 3.16
N ALA A 45 -2.35 -7.95 2.19
CA ALA A 45 -1.69 -8.17 0.91
C ALA A 45 -0.15 -8.07 1.00
N ILE A 46 0.37 -7.44 2.05
CA ILE A 46 1.81 -7.26 2.28
C ILE A 46 2.40 -8.53 2.93
N THR A 47 2.53 -9.56 2.11
CA THR A 47 3.15 -10.84 2.49
C THR A 47 4.67 -10.72 2.60
N PRO A 48 5.37 -11.67 3.26
CA PRO A 48 6.83 -11.63 3.37
C PRO A 48 7.52 -11.65 1.99
N LYS A 49 6.96 -12.42 1.05
CA LYS A 49 7.45 -12.47 -0.34
C LYS A 49 7.37 -11.10 -1.01
N LEU A 50 6.27 -10.37 -0.81
CA LEU A 50 6.13 -9.01 -1.37
C LEU A 50 7.04 -8.01 -0.64
N ALA A 51 7.13 -8.11 0.69
CA ALA A 51 7.98 -7.25 1.50
C ALA A 51 9.46 -7.31 1.08
N ALA A 52 9.94 -8.48 0.64
CA ALA A 52 11.30 -8.66 0.13
C ALA A 52 11.65 -7.79 -1.10
N PHE A 53 10.65 -7.32 -1.86
CA PHE A 53 10.85 -6.43 -3.02
C PHE A 53 10.67 -4.95 -2.69
N ILE A 54 10.19 -4.62 -1.50
CA ILE A 54 9.77 -3.26 -1.14
C ILE A 54 10.88 -2.52 -0.39
N ASN A 55 11.31 -1.37 -0.91
CA ASN A 55 11.99 -0.37 -0.09
C ASN A 55 10.95 0.44 0.69
N VAL A 56 10.78 0.14 1.98
CA VAL A 56 9.75 0.73 2.84
C VAL A 56 9.83 2.26 2.87
N ASN A 57 11.03 2.82 3.06
CA ASN A 57 11.23 4.28 3.10
C ASN A 57 10.82 4.95 1.78
N ARG A 58 11.14 4.33 0.65
CA ARG A 58 10.76 4.85 -0.67
C ARG A 58 9.25 4.80 -0.87
N VAL A 59 8.61 3.68 -0.51
CA VAL A 59 7.15 3.53 -0.63
C VAL A 59 6.42 4.52 0.26
N ILE A 60 6.90 4.77 1.48
CA ILE A 60 6.33 5.79 2.39
C ILE A 60 6.31 7.16 1.71
N ARG A 61 7.44 7.61 1.13
CA ARG A 61 7.51 8.91 0.44
C ARG A 61 6.54 9.00 -0.74
N LEU A 62 6.35 7.90 -1.49
CA LEU A 62 5.41 7.86 -2.61
C LEU A 62 3.95 7.93 -2.14
N ILE A 63 3.62 7.25 -1.03
CA ILE A 63 2.29 7.30 -0.40
C ILE A 63 1.99 8.70 0.14
N GLU A 64 2.95 9.32 0.82
CA GLU A 64 2.85 10.69 1.33
C GLU A 64 2.73 11.71 0.22
N GLY A 65 3.45 11.52 -0.89
CA GLY A 65 3.31 12.33 -2.11
C GLY A 65 1.92 12.25 -2.74
N CYS A 66 1.19 11.14 -2.55
CA CYS A 66 -0.22 11.05 -2.92
C CYS A 66 -1.16 11.75 -1.93
N GLY A 67 -0.67 12.29 -0.81
CA GLY A 67 -1.46 13.00 0.19
C GLY A 67 -1.99 12.13 1.33
N ARG A 68 -1.48 10.89 1.50
CA ARG A 68 -1.84 10.04 2.65
C ARG A 68 -0.69 9.98 3.65
N ARG A 69 -0.98 10.36 4.90
CA ARG A 69 -0.01 10.25 6.00
C ARG A 69 0.19 8.79 6.39
N VAL A 70 1.44 8.42 6.67
CA VAL A 70 1.80 7.08 7.15
C VAL A 70 2.21 7.19 8.61
N SER A 71 1.53 6.43 9.48
CA SER A 71 1.89 6.36 10.90
C SER A 71 3.26 5.70 11.08
N ARG A 72 4.07 6.23 11.99
CA ARG A 72 5.37 5.63 12.37
C ARG A 72 5.17 4.38 13.22
N HIS A 73 6.15 3.48 13.19
CA HIS A 73 6.14 2.23 13.97
C HIS A 73 4.86 1.39 13.81
N PHE A 74 4.20 1.51 12.66
CA PHE A 74 2.94 0.86 12.36
C PHE A 74 3.21 -0.44 11.61
N LYS A 75 2.65 -1.55 12.11
CA LYS A 75 2.75 -2.86 11.47
C LYS A 75 1.66 -3.02 10.42
N CYS A 76 2.06 -3.31 9.18
CA CYS A 76 1.16 -3.55 8.06
C CYS A 76 1.56 -4.84 7.35
N GLY A 77 0.87 -5.94 7.67
CA GLY A 77 1.25 -7.27 7.20
C GLY A 77 2.66 -7.63 7.69
N SER A 78 3.58 -7.81 6.74
CA SER A 78 4.97 -8.25 7.02
C SER A 78 5.98 -7.11 7.11
N ILE A 79 5.54 -5.85 6.96
CA ILE A 79 6.41 -4.67 7.14
C ILE A 79 6.01 -3.89 8.39
N THR A 80 6.99 -3.18 8.95
CA THR A 80 6.77 -2.17 9.98
C THR A 80 7.35 -0.86 9.49
N THR A 81 6.59 0.22 9.60
CA THR A 81 7.11 1.54 9.27
C THR A 81 8.14 1.97 10.30
N PRO A 82 9.21 2.66 9.89
CA PRO A 82 10.22 3.16 10.82
C PRO A 82 9.69 4.30 11.68
#